data_AF-A0A933HAI2-F1
#
_entry.id   AF-A0A933HAI2-F1
#
_cell.length_a   1.000
_cell.length_b   1.000
_cell.length_c   1.000
_cell.angle_alpha   90.00
_cell.angle_beta   90.00
_cell.angle_gamma   90.00
#
_symmetry.space_group_name_H-M   'P 1'
#
loop_
_entity.id
_entity.type
_entity.pdbx_description
1 polymer ?
#
loop_
_entity_poly.entity_id
_entity_poly.type
_entity_poly.pdbx_seq_one_letter_code
_entity_poly.pdbx_strand_id
1 'polypeptide(L)'
;MSHIPKRAKILLLALFAAASLVIVTAVRKFHVKEPEQAAPKPAAEAPKPEIFLEPAAPGSALNIAGDEEFKKHITNSLKLIWLYDRDSFLFIRKSVYQIRKADRTDFRIIDNIPEVLISPDNAYKSITWCAGIIAHQSFHLAGNLTKTAQKTKMIPLPGEKPAKESKPANPAEFKRKTLSSLLDEEAGAGEFQIRVLQKTGAPLSEINPVRKRDSKDFSVSHDGAYSLKP
;
A
#
# COMPACT_ATOMS: atom_id res chain seq x y z
N MET A 1 12.33 -42.43 -48.99
CA MET A 1 12.43 -41.65 -47.73
C MET A 1 13.55 -42.24 -46.90
N SER A 2 14.68 -41.55 -46.78
CA SER A 2 15.88 -42.05 -46.10
C SER A 2 15.68 -42.01 -44.58
N HIS A 3 15.67 -43.18 -43.95
CA HIS A 3 15.52 -43.33 -42.50
C HIS A 3 16.84 -42.95 -41.82
N ILE A 4 16.91 -41.76 -41.24
CA ILE A 4 18.07 -41.35 -40.44
C ILE A 4 18.11 -42.22 -39.17
N PRO A 5 19.21 -42.96 -38.92
CA PRO A 5 19.31 -43.86 -37.79
C PRO A 5 19.21 -43.09 -36.47
N LYS A 6 18.54 -43.67 -35.46
CA LYS A 6 18.29 -43.02 -34.15
C LYS A 6 19.56 -42.45 -33.50
N ARG A 7 20.71 -43.15 -33.66
CA ARG A 7 22.01 -42.70 -33.15
C ARG A 7 22.50 -41.40 -33.80
N ALA A 8 22.23 -41.20 -35.10
CA ALA A 8 22.57 -39.96 -35.79
C ALA A 8 21.71 -38.77 -35.33
N LYS A 9 20.44 -39.00 -34.97
CA LYS A 9 19.57 -37.95 -34.41
C LYS A 9 20.04 -37.45 -33.03
N ILE A 10 20.49 -38.37 -32.17
CA ILE A 10 21.01 -38.04 -30.83
C ILE A 10 22.32 -37.23 -30.95
N LEU A 11 23.20 -37.64 -31.87
CA LEU A 11 24.46 -36.93 -32.13
C LEU A 11 24.20 -35.50 -32.67
N LEU A 12 23.22 -35.35 -33.56
CA LEU A 12 22.84 -34.05 -34.12
C LEU A 12 22.31 -33.10 -33.04
N LEU A 13 21.42 -33.60 -32.15
CA LEU A 13 20.90 -32.82 -31.02
C LEU A 13 22.00 -32.38 -30.04
N ALA A 14 22.96 -33.25 -29.75
CA ALA A 14 24.10 -32.92 -28.91
C ALA A 14 24.99 -31.84 -29.54
N LEU A 15 25.22 -31.90 -30.85
CA LEU A 15 25.97 -30.89 -31.60
C LEU A 15 25.25 -29.53 -31.62
N PHE A 16 23.92 -29.51 -31.78
CA PHE A 16 23.14 -28.27 -31.69
C PHE A 16 23.20 -27.66 -30.27
N ALA A 17 23.09 -28.46 -29.21
CA ALA A 17 23.20 -27.97 -27.84
C ALA A 17 24.60 -27.38 -27.54
N ALA A 18 25.66 -28.04 -28.01
CA ALA A 18 27.03 -27.55 -27.86
C ALA A 18 27.27 -26.25 -28.65
N ALA A 19 26.79 -26.16 -29.89
CA ALA A 19 26.89 -24.94 -30.70
C ALA A 19 26.13 -23.76 -30.07
N SER A 20 24.96 -24.02 -29.50
CA SER A 20 24.15 -23.02 -28.79
C SER A 20 24.89 -22.45 -27.58
N LEU A 21 25.56 -23.31 -26.79
CA LEU A 21 26.32 -22.90 -25.62
C LEU A 21 27.54 -22.03 -26.00
N VAL A 22 28.24 -22.39 -27.08
CA VAL A 22 29.38 -21.61 -27.59
C VAL A 22 28.92 -20.22 -28.06
N ILE A 23 27.79 -20.11 -28.77
CA ILE A 23 27.26 -18.82 -29.23
C ILE A 23 26.88 -17.93 -28.03
N VAL A 24 26.20 -18.48 -27.01
CA VAL A 24 25.81 -17.71 -25.80
C VAL A 24 27.05 -17.20 -25.03
N THR A 25 28.11 -18.02 -24.93
CA THR A 25 29.35 -17.58 -24.26
C THR A 25 30.14 -16.56 -25.07
N ALA A 26 30.16 -16.66 -26.40
CA ALA A 26 30.81 -15.68 -27.27
C ALA A 26 30.08 -14.32 -27.22
N VAL A 27 28.75 -14.29 -27.27
CA VAL A 27 27.95 -13.06 -27.18
C VAL A 27 28.13 -12.36 -25.83
N ARG A 28 28.33 -13.10 -24.73
CA ARG A 28 28.65 -12.50 -23.42
C ARG A 28 30.04 -11.86 -23.36
N LYS A 29 31.04 -12.41 -24.08
CA LYS A 29 32.39 -11.84 -24.12
C LYS A 29 32.50 -10.58 -24.99
N PHE A 30 31.60 -10.41 -25.95
CA PHE A 30 31.53 -9.22 -26.81
C PHE A 30 30.49 -8.20 -26.37
N HIS A 31 30.15 -8.14 -25.07
CA HIS A 31 29.51 -6.94 -24.53
C HIS A 31 30.52 -5.79 -24.63
N VAL A 32 30.45 -5.11 -25.78
CA VAL A 32 31.10 -3.84 -26.05
C VAL A 32 30.77 -2.93 -24.89
N LYS A 33 31.81 -2.52 -24.16
CA LYS A 33 31.70 -1.49 -23.16
C LYS A 33 31.31 -0.22 -23.92
N GLU A 34 30.02 0.04 -23.96
CA GLU A 34 29.46 1.24 -24.57
C GLU A 34 30.25 2.42 -24.02
N PRO A 35 30.86 3.27 -24.88
CA PRO A 35 31.59 4.42 -24.41
C PRO A 35 30.59 5.22 -23.58
N GLU A 36 30.89 5.33 -22.29
CA GLU A 36 30.12 6.09 -21.31
C GLU A 36 30.07 7.53 -21.80
N GLN A 37 29.04 7.81 -22.59
CA GLN A 37 28.69 9.14 -23.05
C GLN A 37 28.41 9.90 -21.76
N ALA A 38 29.33 10.79 -21.40
CA ALA A 38 29.20 11.63 -20.22
C ALA A 38 27.83 12.30 -20.31
N ALA A 39 26.88 11.78 -19.52
CA ALA A 39 25.52 12.27 -19.52
C ALA A 39 25.60 13.78 -19.25
N PRO A 40 24.91 14.62 -20.04
CA PRO A 40 24.84 16.04 -19.73
C PRO A 40 24.40 16.16 -18.28
N LYS A 41 25.23 16.84 -17.48
CA LYS A 41 24.97 17.16 -16.08
C LYS A 41 23.51 17.61 -16.01
N PRO A 42 22.59 16.89 -15.33
CA PRO A 42 21.20 17.26 -15.29
C PRO A 42 21.13 18.72 -14.85
N ALA A 43 20.62 19.58 -15.72
CA ALA A 43 20.29 20.94 -15.32
C ALA A 43 19.39 20.77 -14.09
N ALA A 44 19.82 21.35 -12.95
CA ALA A 44 19.09 21.25 -11.69
C ALA A 44 17.62 21.54 -12.00
N GLU A 45 16.80 20.48 -11.94
CA GLU A 45 15.40 20.55 -12.29
C GLU A 45 14.80 21.56 -11.32
N ALA A 46 14.40 22.72 -11.86
CA ALA A 46 13.81 23.78 -11.05
C ALA A 46 12.70 23.13 -10.22
N PRO A 47 12.65 23.36 -8.88
CA PRO A 47 11.71 22.70 -8.01
C PRO A 47 10.32 22.88 -8.61
N LYS A 48 9.75 21.77 -9.08
CA LYS A 48 8.43 21.74 -9.68
C LYS A 48 7.51 22.35 -8.62
N PRO A 49 6.80 23.45 -8.92
CA PRO A 49 5.99 24.13 -7.92
C PRO A 49 5.06 23.08 -7.31
N GLU A 50 5.19 22.85 -6.01
CA GLU A 50 4.25 22.04 -5.26
C GLU A 50 2.89 22.71 -5.46
N ILE A 51 2.07 22.09 -6.30
CA ILE A 51 0.68 22.51 -6.48
C ILE A 51 0.01 22.20 -5.15
N PHE A 52 -0.06 23.22 -4.29
CA PHE A 52 -0.93 23.22 -3.13
C PHE A 52 -2.37 23.18 -3.66
N LEU A 53 -2.87 21.97 -3.88
CA LEU A 53 -4.28 21.75 -4.09
C LEU A 53 -4.96 22.16 -2.79
N GLU A 54 -5.80 23.19 -2.86
CA GLU A 54 -6.61 23.56 -1.71
C GLU A 54 -7.37 22.33 -1.19
N PRO A 55 -7.44 22.16 0.14
CA PRO A 55 -8.07 21.01 0.75
C PRO A 55 -9.52 20.95 0.29
N ALA A 56 -9.83 19.93 -0.52
CA ALA A 56 -11.12 19.79 -1.14
C ALA A 56 -12.20 19.74 -0.04
N ALA A 57 -13.18 20.64 -0.12
CA ALA A 57 -14.20 20.83 0.92
C ALA A 57 -14.80 19.48 1.39
N PRO A 58 -15.09 19.30 2.69
CA PRO A 58 -15.65 18.06 3.21
C PRO A 58 -16.98 17.74 2.51
N GLY A 59 -16.97 16.69 1.67
CA GLY A 59 -18.01 16.36 0.69
C GLY A 59 -17.46 16.11 -0.73
N SER A 60 -16.21 16.49 -0.96
CA SER A 60 -15.47 16.33 -2.21
C SER A 60 -15.10 14.88 -2.51
N ALA A 61 -15.02 14.57 -3.82
CA ALA A 61 -14.55 13.30 -4.36
C ALA A 61 -13.24 12.82 -3.69
N LEU A 62 -13.04 11.50 -3.58
CA LEU A 62 -11.79 10.92 -3.08
C LEU A 62 -10.65 11.41 -3.98
N ASN A 63 -9.71 12.16 -3.42
CA ASN A 63 -8.59 12.70 -4.19
C ASN A 63 -7.47 11.65 -4.31
N ILE A 64 -6.87 11.50 -5.50
CA ILE A 64 -5.75 10.59 -5.74
C ILE A 64 -4.54 11.42 -6.22
N ALA A 65 -3.52 11.53 -5.38
CA ALA A 65 -2.32 12.33 -5.63
C ALA A 65 -1.12 11.42 -5.97
N GLY A 66 -0.49 11.66 -7.11
CA GLY A 66 0.63 10.88 -7.64
C GLY A 66 0.79 11.08 -9.14
N ASP A 67 1.67 10.30 -9.77
CA ASP A 67 1.76 10.24 -11.24
C ASP A 67 0.54 9.55 -11.87
N GLU A 68 0.39 9.66 -13.19
CA GLU A 68 -0.78 9.14 -13.91
C GLU A 68 -0.88 7.60 -13.86
N GLU A 69 0.24 6.90 -13.79
CA GLU A 69 0.25 5.44 -13.67
C GLU A 69 -0.26 5.02 -12.28
N PHE A 70 0.21 5.68 -11.23
CA PHE A 70 -0.28 5.51 -9.86
C PHE A 70 -1.79 5.78 -9.79
N LYS A 71 -2.25 6.93 -10.31
CA LYS A 71 -3.68 7.28 -10.32
C LYS A 71 -4.52 6.21 -11.02
N LYS A 72 -4.06 5.72 -12.17
CA LYS A 72 -4.72 4.64 -12.91
C LYS A 72 -4.77 3.35 -12.08
N HIS A 73 -3.69 2.98 -11.41
CA HIS A 73 -3.62 1.77 -10.59
C HIS A 73 -4.55 1.83 -9.38
N ILE A 74 -4.53 2.95 -8.63
CA ILE A 74 -5.44 3.18 -7.49
C ILE A 74 -6.89 3.18 -7.97
N THR A 75 -7.19 3.86 -9.08
CA THR A 75 -8.53 3.92 -9.66
C THR A 75 -9.04 2.53 -10.02
N ASN A 76 -8.22 1.70 -10.65
CA ASN A 76 -8.59 0.32 -11.01
C ASN A 76 -8.81 -0.54 -9.77
N SER A 77 -8.00 -0.38 -8.73
CA SER A 77 -8.13 -1.08 -7.45
C SER A 77 -9.44 -0.72 -6.75
N LEU A 78 -9.78 0.57 -6.69
CA LEU A 78 -11.04 1.06 -6.14
C LEU A 78 -12.26 0.61 -6.95
N LYS A 79 -12.18 0.62 -8.29
CA LYS A 79 -13.22 0.08 -9.18
C LYS A 79 -13.45 -1.40 -8.92
N LEU A 80 -12.38 -2.16 -8.69
CA LEU A 80 -12.48 -3.58 -8.37
C LEU A 80 -13.24 -3.81 -7.06
N ILE A 81 -12.94 -3.04 -6.00
CA ILE A 81 -13.68 -3.10 -4.73
C ILE A 81 -15.14 -2.70 -4.96
N TRP A 82 -15.41 -1.62 -5.70
CA TRP A 82 -16.78 -1.18 -5.99
C TRP A 82 -17.62 -2.26 -6.67
N LEU A 83 -17.05 -2.97 -7.65
CA LEU A 83 -17.76 -3.99 -8.41
C LEU A 83 -18.06 -5.26 -7.60
N TYR A 84 -17.17 -5.65 -6.68
CA TYR A 84 -17.24 -6.95 -6.00
C TYR A 84 -17.54 -6.90 -4.48
N ASP A 85 -17.30 -5.77 -3.81
CA ASP A 85 -17.60 -5.56 -2.38
C ASP A 85 -17.98 -4.09 -2.10
N ARG A 86 -19.19 -3.73 -2.54
CA ARG A 86 -19.72 -2.36 -2.46
C ARG A 86 -19.73 -1.81 -1.04
N ASP A 87 -20.00 -2.64 -0.03
CA ASP A 87 -20.01 -2.23 1.37
C ASP A 87 -18.62 -1.79 1.83
N SER A 88 -17.58 -2.56 1.48
CA SER A 88 -16.19 -2.22 1.76
C SER A 88 -15.79 -0.94 1.01
N PHE A 89 -16.24 -0.73 -0.22
CA PHE A 89 -16.00 0.52 -0.94
C PHE A 89 -16.62 1.73 -0.22
N LEU A 90 -17.88 1.63 0.24
CA LEU A 90 -18.56 2.70 0.96
C LEU A 90 -17.87 2.99 2.29
N PHE A 91 -17.39 1.96 2.99
CA PHE A 91 -16.59 2.11 4.21
C PHE A 91 -15.28 2.89 3.95
N ILE A 92 -14.54 2.52 2.90
CA ILE A 92 -13.32 3.22 2.48
C ILE A 92 -13.65 4.68 2.16
N ARG A 93 -14.70 4.92 1.38
CA ARG A 93 -15.09 6.27 0.95
C ARG A 93 -15.48 7.18 2.11
N LYS A 94 -16.04 6.62 3.18
CA LYS A 94 -16.37 7.35 4.42
C LYS A 94 -15.14 7.69 5.26
N SER A 95 -14.07 6.90 5.14
CA SER A 95 -12.91 6.95 6.05
C SER A 95 -11.69 7.61 5.42
N VAL A 96 -11.60 7.66 4.09
CA VAL A 96 -10.45 8.16 3.33
C VAL A 96 -10.86 9.28 2.40
N TYR A 97 -10.15 10.40 2.48
CA TYR A 97 -10.41 11.60 1.69
C TYR A 97 -9.35 11.79 0.62
N GLN A 98 -8.12 11.33 0.87
CA GLN A 98 -7.03 11.35 -0.10
C GLN A 98 -6.23 10.05 -0.07
N ILE A 99 -5.81 9.59 -1.25
CA ILE A 99 -4.81 8.53 -1.42
C ILE A 99 -3.60 9.15 -2.13
N ARG A 100 -2.42 9.06 -1.53
CA ARG A 100 -1.20 9.72 -2.02
C ARG A 100 -0.07 8.71 -2.23
N LYS A 101 0.66 8.84 -3.35
CA LYS A 101 1.93 8.13 -3.56
C LYS A 101 2.96 8.65 -2.55
N ALA A 102 3.63 7.75 -1.84
CA ALA A 102 4.66 8.07 -0.88
C ALA A 102 5.80 7.04 -0.93
N ASP A 103 6.90 7.27 -0.23
CA ASP A 103 8.00 6.28 -0.17
C ASP A 103 7.64 5.04 0.65
N ARG A 104 6.63 5.15 1.52
CA ARG A 104 6.15 4.08 2.41
C ARG A 104 4.64 4.02 2.45
N THR A 105 4.12 2.83 2.75
CA THR A 105 2.70 2.62 3.00
C THR A 105 2.38 2.93 4.46
N ASP A 106 1.41 3.79 4.71
CA ASP A 106 1.04 4.31 6.03
C ASP A 106 -0.33 5.00 5.94
N PHE A 107 -0.86 5.47 7.06
CA PHE A 107 -2.07 6.28 7.12
C PHE A 107 -1.90 7.46 8.08
N ARG A 108 -2.43 8.63 7.70
CA ARG A 108 -2.25 9.86 8.48
C ARG A 108 -3.48 10.75 8.43
N ILE A 109 -3.55 11.66 9.39
CA ILE A 109 -4.47 12.80 9.33
C ILE A 109 -3.57 14.04 9.22
N ILE A 110 -3.49 14.62 8.02
CA ILE A 110 -2.67 15.81 7.72
C ILE A 110 -3.65 16.95 7.48
N ASP A 111 -3.53 18.04 8.24
CA ASP A 111 -4.43 19.21 8.12
C ASP A 111 -5.92 18.84 8.20
N ASN A 112 -6.26 17.90 9.10
CA ASN A 112 -7.61 17.31 9.27
C ASN A 112 -8.13 16.50 8.07
N ILE A 113 -7.26 16.12 7.13
CA ILE A 113 -7.60 15.28 5.98
C ILE A 113 -7.14 13.84 6.26
N PRO A 114 -8.04 12.85 6.28
CA PRO A 114 -7.69 11.44 6.35
C PRO A 114 -7.02 10.97 5.05
N GLU A 115 -5.72 10.70 5.12
CA GLU A 115 -4.88 10.30 4.00
C GLU A 115 -4.37 8.85 4.13
N VAL A 116 -4.47 8.09 3.05
CA VAL A 116 -3.74 6.82 2.89
C VAL A 116 -2.51 7.08 2.04
N LEU A 117 -1.34 6.74 2.57
CA LEU A 117 -0.06 6.80 1.89
C LEU A 117 0.28 5.41 1.35
N ILE A 118 0.67 5.29 0.07
CA ILE A 118 0.98 4.00 -0.55
C ILE A 118 2.33 4.07 -1.25
N SER A 119 3.21 3.11 -0.93
CA SER A 119 4.49 2.93 -1.61
C SER A 119 4.35 2.31 -3.00
N PRO A 120 5.26 2.60 -3.95
CA PRO A 120 5.28 1.94 -5.26
C PRO A 120 5.22 0.41 -5.16
N ASP A 121 5.97 -0.18 -4.22
CA ASP A 121 6.02 -1.64 -4.03
C ASP A 121 4.66 -2.25 -3.71
N ASN A 122 3.82 -1.53 -2.95
CA ASN A 122 2.46 -1.98 -2.63
C ASN A 122 1.45 -1.55 -3.68
N ALA A 123 1.65 -0.38 -4.29
CA ALA A 123 0.77 0.13 -5.34
C ALA A 123 0.80 -0.75 -6.58
N TYR A 124 1.98 -1.17 -7.03
CA TYR A 124 2.15 -1.84 -8.33
C TYR A 124 2.31 -3.37 -8.26
N LYS A 125 2.25 -3.96 -7.06
CA LYS A 125 2.34 -5.42 -6.90
C LYS A 125 1.24 -6.15 -7.68
N SER A 126 0.00 -5.73 -7.49
CA SER A 126 -1.16 -6.13 -8.30
C SER A 126 -2.37 -5.26 -7.93
N ILE A 127 -3.39 -5.24 -8.79
CA ILE A 127 -4.62 -4.48 -8.55
C ILE A 127 -5.37 -5.02 -7.32
N THR A 128 -5.40 -6.35 -7.15
CA THR A 128 -6.04 -7.00 -5.99
C THR A 128 -5.28 -6.73 -4.70
N TRP A 129 -3.95 -6.80 -4.73
CA TRP A 129 -3.11 -6.47 -3.59
C TRP A 129 -3.29 -5.02 -3.17
N CYS A 130 -3.21 -4.10 -4.13
CA CYS A 130 -3.39 -2.67 -3.88
C CYS A 130 -4.77 -2.37 -3.29
N ALA A 131 -5.84 -3.03 -3.78
CA ALA A 131 -7.16 -2.95 -3.18
C ALA A 131 -7.18 -3.41 -1.71
N GLY A 132 -6.49 -4.51 -1.40
CA GLY A 132 -6.33 -5.00 -0.03
C GLY A 132 -5.58 -4.01 0.87
N ILE A 133 -4.51 -3.38 0.38
CA ILE A 133 -3.75 -2.37 1.12
C ILE A 133 -4.60 -1.13 1.39
N ILE A 134 -5.36 -0.64 0.41
CA ILE A 134 -6.28 0.48 0.61
C ILE A 134 -7.29 0.14 1.71
N ALA A 135 -7.88 -1.07 1.67
CA ALA A 135 -8.84 -1.52 2.67
C ALA A 135 -8.22 -1.56 4.08
N HIS A 136 -7.03 -2.16 4.20
CA HIS A 136 -6.28 -2.24 5.45
C HIS A 136 -6.06 -0.85 6.07
N GLN A 137 -5.47 0.08 5.30
CA GLN A 137 -5.15 1.43 5.79
C GLN A 137 -6.41 2.26 6.10
N SER A 138 -7.50 2.03 5.36
CA SER A 138 -8.80 2.67 5.63
C SER A 138 -9.40 2.22 6.96
N PHE A 139 -9.19 0.97 7.36
CA PHE A 139 -9.65 0.45 8.65
C PHE A 139 -8.99 1.20 9.81
N HIS A 140 -7.67 1.37 9.75
CA HIS A 140 -6.92 2.14 10.74
C HIS A 140 -7.36 3.61 10.81
N LEU A 141 -7.63 4.25 9.66
CA LEU A 141 -8.18 5.61 9.62
C LEU A 141 -9.55 5.71 10.28
N ALA A 142 -10.45 4.76 10.01
CA ALA A 142 -11.77 4.74 10.64
C ALA A 142 -11.67 4.61 12.17
N GLY A 143 -10.76 3.76 12.66
CA GLY A 143 -10.45 3.63 14.08
C GLY A 143 -9.94 4.94 14.69
N ASN A 144 -9.12 5.70 13.98
CA ASN A 144 -8.62 6.99 14.45
C ASN A 144 -9.69 8.10 14.40
N LEU A 145 -10.52 8.14 13.36
CA LEU A 145 -11.58 9.14 13.22
C LEU A 145 -12.64 9.03 14.31
N THR A 146 -13.04 7.81 14.67
CA THR A 146 -14.00 7.57 15.76
C THR A 146 -13.44 8.03 17.11
N LYS A 147 -12.16 7.76 17.39
CA LYS A 147 -11.45 8.23 18.59
C LYS A 147 -11.37 9.76 18.65
N THR A 148 -11.15 10.44 17.52
CA THR A 148 -11.12 11.92 17.46
C THR A 148 -12.51 12.53 17.64
N ALA A 149 -13.54 12.00 16.96
CA ALA A 149 -14.91 12.50 17.09
C ALA A 149 -15.47 12.36 18.51
N GLN A 150 -15.10 11.29 19.23
CA GLN A 150 -15.45 11.12 20.65
C GLN A 150 -14.81 12.20 21.54
N LYS A 151 -13.58 12.66 21.23
CA LYS A 151 -12.92 13.75 21.95
C LYS A 151 -13.61 15.09 21.71
N THR A 152 -14.03 15.37 20.47
CA THR A 152 -14.68 16.65 20.13
C THR A 152 -16.10 16.76 20.68
N LYS A 153 -16.83 15.65 20.84
CA LYS A 153 -18.19 15.62 21.43
C LYS A 153 -18.26 16.02 22.92
N MET A 154 -17.12 16.20 23.59
CA MET A 154 -17.05 16.55 25.02
C MET A 154 -16.85 18.05 25.30
N ILE A 155 -17.00 18.93 24.30
CA ILE A 155 -17.00 20.38 24.55
C ILE A 155 -18.44 20.79 24.91
N PRO A 156 -18.73 21.17 26.16
CA PRO A 156 -20.08 21.55 26.57
C PRO A 156 -20.54 22.80 25.82
N LEU A 157 -21.83 22.87 25.50
CA LEU A 157 -22.41 24.04 24.84
C LEU A 157 -22.35 25.27 25.77
N PRO A 158 -22.30 26.50 25.23
CA PRO A 158 -22.33 27.72 26.04
C PRO A 158 -23.57 27.74 26.95
N GLY A 159 -23.38 27.62 28.27
CA GLY A 159 -24.46 27.58 29.27
C GLY A 159 -24.72 26.20 29.88
N GLU A 160 -24.18 25.12 29.33
CA GLU A 160 -24.15 23.82 30.00
C GLU A 160 -23.07 23.82 31.09
N LYS A 161 -23.44 23.40 32.30
CA LYS A 161 -22.45 23.23 33.37
C LYS A 161 -21.45 22.17 32.89
N PRO A 162 -20.13 22.45 32.89
CA PRO A 162 -19.14 21.46 32.49
C PRO A 162 -19.39 20.19 33.30
N ALA A 163 -19.51 19.05 32.61
CA ALA A 163 -19.63 17.76 33.27
C ALA A 163 -18.49 17.68 34.29
N LYS A 164 -18.87 17.55 35.57
CA LYS A 164 -18.01 17.64 36.74
C LYS A 164 -16.67 16.97 36.43
N GLU A 165 -15.62 17.77 36.25
CA GLU A 165 -14.30 17.29 35.86
C GLU A 165 -13.89 16.21 36.86
N SER A 166 -13.92 14.94 36.43
CA SER A 166 -13.22 13.90 37.15
C SER A 166 -11.77 14.36 37.15
N LYS A 167 -11.24 14.64 38.35
CA LYS A 167 -9.85 15.08 38.60
C LYS A 167 -8.90 14.52 37.55
N PRO A 168 -7.95 15.31 37.02
CA PRO A 168 -7.03 14.83 35.99
C PRO A 168 -6.35 13.56 36.51
N ALA A 169 -6.76 12.42 35.97
CA ALA A 169 -6.05 11.18 36.14
C ALA A 169 -4.70 11.43 35.48
N ASN A 170 -3.70 11.71 36.31
CA ASN A 170 -2.27 11.82 36.00
C ASN A 170 -1.92 12.44 34.62
N PRO A 171 -1.25 13.61 34.54
CA PRO A 171 -0.80 14.17 33.25
C PRO A 171 0.17 13.26 32.45
N ALA A 172 0.55 12.09 32.98
CA ALA A 172 1.27 11.01 32.31
C ALA A 172 0.41 9.78 31.93
N GLU A 173 -0.91 9.78 32.14
CA GLU A 173 -1.83 8.81 31.53
C GLU A 173 -2.05 9.15 30.05
N PHE A 174 -0.98 9.03 29.27
CA PHE A 174 -1.16 8.49 27.94
C PHE A 174 -1.94 7.20 28.16
N LYS A 175 -3.19 7.11 27.70
CA LYS A 175 -3.81 5.82 27.39
C LYS A 175 -2.93 5.21 26.30
N ARG A 176 -1.78 4.68 26.71
CA ARG A 176 -0.89 3.90 25.87
C ARG A 176 -1.79 2.78 25.40
N LYS A 177 -2.01 2.69 24.08
CA LYS A 177 -2.68 1.53 23.52
C LYS A 177 -1.94 0.33 24.10
N THR A 178 -2.64 -0.51 24.86
CA THR A 178 -2.02 -1.74 25.35
C THR A 178 -1.55 -2.52 24.14
N LEU A 179 -0.46 -3.28 24.28
CA LEU A 179 0.01 -4.13 23.17
C LEU A 179 -1.13 -5.00 22.63
N SER A 180 -1.99 -5.53 23.51
CA SER A 180 -3.20 -6.26 23.10
C SER A 180 -4.13 -5.46 22.19
N SER A 181 -4.46 -4.20 22.54
CA SER A 181 -5.33 -3.36 21.71
C SER A 181 -4.75 -3.02 20.34
N LEU A 182 -3.42 -2.93 20.24
CA LEU A 182 -2.74 -2.77 18.95
C LEU A 182 -2.83 -4.04 18.12
N LEU A 183 -2.61 -5.20 18.73
CA LEU A 183 -2.71 -6.51 18.08
C LEU A 183 -4.15 -6.78 17.61
N ASP A 184 -5.16 -6.41 18.40
CA ASP A 184 -6.57 -6.57 18.05
C ASP A 184 -6.98 -5.65 16.89
N GLU A 185 -6.51 -4.39 16.89
CA GLU A 185 -6.75 -3.42 15.81
C GLU A 185 -6.10 -3.89 14.50
N GLU A 186 -4.88 -4.42 14.59
CA GLU A 186 -4.16 -4.98 13.44
C GLU A 186 -4.79 -6.28 12.91
N ALA A 187 -5.23 -7.17 13.80
CA ALA A 187 -5.98 -8.37 13.41
C ALA A 187 -7.26 -8.01 12.66
N GLY A 188 -8.02 -7.01 13.15
CA GLY A 188 -9.22 -6.51 12.47
C GLY A 188 -8.92 -5.90 11.09
N ALA A 189 -7.84 -5.14 10.97
CA ALA A 189 -7.39 -4.60 9.68
C ALA A 189 -6.99 -5.71 8.70
N GLY A 190 -6.27 -6.73 9.18
CA GLY A 190 -5.89 -7.91 8.42
C GLY A 190 -7.09 -8.74 7.96
N GLU A 191 -8.08 -8.96 8.81
CA GLU A 191 -9.34 -9.63 8.45
C GLU A 191 -10.11 -8.85 7.37
N PHE A 192 -10.17 -7.53 7.49
CA PHE A 192 -10.82 -6.67 6.51
C PHE A 192 -10.08 -6.72 5.16
N GLN A 193 -8.75 -6.70 5.18
CA GLN A 193 -7.91 -6.90 3.99
C GLN A 193 -8.17 -8.26 3.33
N ILE A 194 -8.17 -9.36 4.10
CA ILE A 194 -8.43 -10.72 3.59
C ILE A 194 -9.80 -10.79 2.94
N ARG A 195 -10.83 -10.22 3.57
CA ARG A 195 -12.19 -10.17 3.00
C ARG A 195 -12.19 -9.49 1.64
N VAL A 196 -11.57 -8.31 1.52
CA VAL A 196 -11.52 -7.57 0.25
C VAL A 196 -10.74 -8.35 -0.81
N LEU A 197 -9.60 -8.94 -0.45
CA LEU A 197 -8.83 -9.80 -1.35
C LEU A 197 -9.65 -11.00 -1.86
N GLN A 198 -10.39 -11.67 -0.97
CA GLN A 198 -11.26 -12.80 -1.36
C GLN A 198 -12.39 -12.36 -2.29
N LYS A 199 -13.05 -11.24 -1.98
CA LYS A 199 -14.18 -10.73 -2.79
C LYS A 199 -13.74 -10.27 -4.17
N THR A 200 -12.57 -9.65 -4.27
CA THR A 200 -12.01 -9.14 -5.53
C THR A 200 -11.33 -10.21 -6.39
N GLY A 201 -11.28 -11.46 -5.93
CA GLY A 201 -10.70 -12.58 -6.68
C GLY A 201 -9.17 -12.63 -6.65
N ALA A 202 -8.55 -12.11 -5.59
CA ALA A 202 -7.10 -12.19 -5.42
C ALA A 202 -6.61 -13.65 -5.41
N PRO A 203 -5.42 -13.94 -5.98
CA PRO A 203 -4.87 -15.28 -5.92
C PRO A 203 -4.52 -15.68 -4.49
N LEU A 204 -4.53 -16.99 -4.21
CA LEU A 204 -4.15 -17.52 -2.89
C LEU A 204 -2.72 -17.14 -2.48
N SER A 205 -1.83 -16.87 -3.45
CA SER A 205 -0.48 -16.36 -3.19
C SER A 205 -0.47 -14.97 -2.54
N GLU A 206 -1.53 -14.18 -2.68
CA GLU A 206 -1.70 -12.88 -2.01
C GLU A 206 -2.48 -13.01 -0.70
N ILE A 207 -3.49 -13.88 -0.65
CA ILE A 207 -4.32 -14.08 0.54
C ILE A 207 -3.55 -14.80 1.66
N ASN A 208 -2.81 -15.86 1.32
CA ASN A 208 -2.16 -16.72 2.31
C ASN A 208 -1.10 -16.00 3.16
N PRO A 209 -0.26 -15.11 2.62
CA PRO A 209 0.67 -14.32 3.44
C PRO A 209 -0.04 -13.49 4.51
N VAL A 210 -1.16 -12.84 4.18
CA VAL A 210 -1.93 -12.04 5.15
C VAL A 210 -2.57 -12.95 6.20
N ARG A 211 -3.14 -14.09 5.78
CA ARG A 211 -3.79 -15.06 6.69
C ARG A 211 -2.82 -15.73 7.66
N LYS A 212 -1.59 -16.03 7.21
CA LYS A 212 -0.58 -16.72 8.01
C LYS A 212 0.29 -15.77 8.82
N ARG A 213 0.03 -14.46 8.74
CA ARG A 213 0.80 -13.44 9.45
C ARG A 213 0.71 -13.69 10.96
N ASP A 214 1.84 -13.61 11.64
CA ASP A 214 1.83 -13.59 13.10
C ASP A 214 1.27 -12.24 13.53
N SER A 215 0.35 -12.26 14.50
CA SER A 215 -0.11 -11.06 15.21
C SER A 215 1.04 -10.12 15.62
N LYS A 216 2.24 -10.65 15.90
CA LYS A 216 3.42 -9.91 16.35
C LYS A 216 4.36 -9.46 15.22
N ASP A 217 3.97 -9.62 13.96
CA ASP A 217 4.77 -9.18 12.82
C ASP A 217 4.62 -7.66 12.60
N PHE A 218 5.57 -6.89 13.11
CA PHE A 218 5.66 -5.44 12.95
C PHE A 218 6.63 -5.02 11.84
N SER A 219 6.82 -5.85 10.82
CA SER A 219 7.76 -5.55 9.74
C SER A 219 7.35 -4.29 8.94
N VAL A 220 8.35 -3.45 8.65
CA VAL A 220 8.20 -2.12 8.02
C VAL A 220 7.64 -2.21 6.59
N SER A 221 7.76 -3.37 5.94
CA SER A 221 7.29 -3.59 4.58
C SER A 221 5.76 -3.55 4.42
N HIS A 222 5.01 -3.57 5.53
CA HIS A 222 3.56 -3.75 5.50
C HIS A 222 2.77 -2.56 6.03
N ASP A 223 2.92 -2.19 7.30
CA ASP A 223 1.86 -1.43 8.00
C ASP A 223 2.34 -0.13 8.67
N GLY A 224 3.42 0.45 8.14
CA GLY A 224 4.01 1.65 8.71
C GLY A 224 4.77 1.36 10.00
N ALA A 225 5.62 2.31 10.40
CA ALA A 225 6.39 2.14 11.63
C ALA A 225 5.49 2.41 12.83
N TYR A 226 5.08 1.37 13.56
CA TYR A 226 4.62 1.52 14.93
C TYR A 226 5.80 2.06 15.74
N SER A 227 5.87 3.38 15.87
CA SER A 227 6.79 4.01 16.81
C SER A 227 6.27 3.75 18.21
N LEU A 228 6.56 2.57 18.74
CA LEU A 228 6.52 2.31 20.17
C LEU A 228 7.57 3.22 20.80
N LYS A 229 7.19 4.45 21.15
CA LYS A 229 8.02 5.29 22.03
C LYS A 229 8.04 4.57 23.39
N PRO A 230 9.20 4.06 23.86
CA PRO A 230 9.31 3.40 25.16
C PRO A 230 8.90 4.33 26.31
#